data_AF-A0A496QMS9-F1
#
_entry.id   AF-A0A496QMS9-F1
#
_cell.length_a   1.000
_cell.length_b   1.000
_cell.length_c   1.000
_cell.angle_alpha   90.00
_cell.angle_beta   90.00
_cell.angle_gamma   90.00
#
_symmetry.space_group_name_H-M   'P 1'
#
loop_
_entity.id
_entity.type
_entity.pdbx_description
1 polymer ?
#
loop_
_entity_poly.entity_id
_entity_poly.type
_entity_poly.pdbx_seq_one_letter_code
_entity_poly.pdbx_strand_id
1 'polypeptide(L)'
;MIEEGSSWVDESMVTGDSIPAEKSSGDEVIGGSINKSGYLIIKVTRVGEESFLHQVARQIEDARAMKPGILLLVDIVLKYYVTGIVTF
;
A
#
# COMPACT_ATOMS: atom_id res chain seq x y z
N MET A 1 14.94 -4.52 10.92
CA MET A 1 16.28 -3.88 11.02
C MET A 1 17.33 -4.96 10.89
N ILE A 2 18.42 -4.71 10.15
CA ILE A 2 19.52 -5.67 9.98
C ILE A 2 20.37 -5.67 11.24
N GLU A 3 20.58 -6.84 11.84
CA GLU A 3 21.51 -7.01 12.97
C GLU A 3 22.91 -7.35 12.47
N GLU A 4 23.03 -8.19 11.44
CA GLU A 4 24.33 -8.61 10.88
C GLU A 4 24.26 -8.86 9.37
N GLY A 5 25.40 -8.63 8.70
CA GLY A 5 25.57 -8.87 7.27
C GLY A 5 25.50 -7.61 6.41
N SER A 6 25.92 -7.76 5.15
CA SER A 6 25.83 -6.73 4.10
C SER A 6 25.37 -7.40 2.82
N SER A 7 24.37 -6.84 2.15
CA SER A 7 23.87 -7.39 0.91
C SER A 7 23.13 -6.39 0.04
N TRP A 8 23.00 -6.73 -1.23
CA TRP A 8 22.18 -6.00 -2.18
C TRP A 8 20.75 -6.54 -2.13
N VAL A 9 19.82 -5.67 -1.78
CA VAL A 9 18.41 -5.99 -1.63
C VAL A 9 17.62 -5.33 -2.76
N ASP A 10 16.88 -6.15 -3.49
CA ASP A 10 15.98 -5.73 -4.55
C ASP A 10 14.62 -5.37 -3.95
N GLU A 11 14.34 -4.07 -3.83
CA GLU A 11 13.10 -3.52 -3.29
C GLU A 11 12.10 -3.16 -4.40
N SER A 12 12.37 -3.52 -5.67
CA SER A 12 11.53 -3.15 -6.83
C SER A 12 10.06 -3.60 -6.69
N MET A 13 9.83 -4.76 -6.07
CA MET A 13 8.50 -5.29 -5.79
C MET A 13 7.68 -4.45 -4.79
N VAL A 14 8.34 -3.57 -4.02
CA VAL A 14 7.71 -2.78 -2.96
C VAL A 14 7.78 -1.28 -3.22
N THR A 15 8.92 -0.76 -3.64
CA THR A 15 9.12 0.69 -3.91
C THR A 15 8.98 1.05 -5.38
N GLY A 16 9.17 0.09 -6.29
CA GLY A 16 9.23 0.34 -7.74
C GLY A 16 10.59 0.82 -8.25
N ASP A 17 11.61 0.90 -7.38
CA ASP A 17 12.96 1.27 -7.78
C ASP A 17 13.69 0.06 -8.40
N SER A 18 14.12 0.21 -9.65
CA SER A 18 14.80 -0.88 -10.39
C SER A 18 16.24 -1.13 -9.95
N ILE A 19 16.84 -0.21 -9.17
CA ILE A 19 18.24 -0.34 -8.72
C ILE A 19 18.23 -1.01 -7.35
N PRO A 20 18.90 -2.17 -7.19
CA PRO A 20 19.01 -2.81 -5.89
C PRO A 20 19.71 -1.88 -4.89
N ALA A 21 19.15 -1.77 -3.68
CA ALA A 21 19.71 -0.97 -2.62
C ALA A 21 20.77 -1.79 -1.86
N GLU A 22 21.93 -1.19 -1.61
CA GLU A 22 22.92 -1.75 -0.69
C GLU A 22 22.42 -1.57 0.74
N LYS A 23 22.39 -2.67 1.51
CA LYS A 23 21.92 -2.68 2.90
C LYS A 23 22.97 -3.31 3.80
N SER A 24 23.17 -2.70 4.95
CA SER A 24 24.17 -3.08 5.95
C SER A 24 23.56 -3.13 7.35
N SER A 25 24.33 -3.59 8.34
CA SER A 25 23.86 -3.64 9.74
C SER A 25 23.40 -2.25 10.22
N GLY A 26 22.21 -2.20 10.83
CA GLY A 26 21.53 -0.97 11.21
C GLY A 26 20.49 -0.47 10.20
N ASP A 27 20.52 -0.91 8.94
CA ASP A 27 19.54 -0.46 7.95
C ASP A 27 18.17 -1.15 8.13
N GLU A 28 17.12 -0.44 7.74
CA GLU A 28 15.77 -0.99 7.62
C GLU A 28 15.59 -1.72 6.28
N VAL A 29 14.88 -2.84 6.35
CA VAL A 29 14.57 -3.70 5.20
C VAL A 29 13.07 -3.89 5.13
N ILE A 30 12.52 -3.80 3.94
CA ILE A 30 11.08 -3.94 3.73
C ILE A 30 10.74 -5.42 3.50
N GLY A 31 9.71 -5.92 4.17
CA GLY A 31 9.21 -7.27 3.96
C GLY A 31 8.63 -7.41 2.54
N GLY A 32 9.11 -8.40 1.78
CA GLY A 32 8.75 -8.59 0.37
C GLY A 32 9.88 -8.31 -0.62
N SER A 33 10.98 -7.72 -0.17
CA SER A 33 12.18 -7.51 -0.97
C SER A 33 12.98 -8.80 -1.19
N ILE A 34 13.72 -8.88 -2.30
CA ILE A 34 14.52 -10.06 -2.66
C ILE A 34 15.99 -9.80 -2.33
N ASN A 35 16.57 -10.62 -1.46
CA ASN A 35 18.01 -10.59 -1.19
C ASN A 35 18.77 -11.21 -2.37
N LYS A 36 19.78 -10.51 -2.93
CA LYS A 36 20.55 -10.97 -4.10
C LYS A 36 21.90 -11.58 -3.71
N SER A 37 22.79 -10.79 -3.13
CA SER A 37 24.23 -11.12 -3.02
C SER A 37 24.76 -10.89 -1.61
N GLY A 38 24.69 -11.93 -0.78
CA GLY A 38 25.12 -11.90 0.61
C GLY A 38 24.09 -12.54 1.55
N TYR A 39 24.34 -12.45 2.85
CA TYR A 39 23.40 -12.86 3.88
C TYR A 39 23.06 -11.65 4.75
N LEU A 40 21.83 -11.62 5.25
CA LEU A 40 21.35 -10.62 6.19
C LEU A 40 20.67 -11.34 7.34
N ILE A 41 21.12 -11.10 8.56
CA ILE A 41 20.40 -11.46 9.78
C ILE A 41 19.52 -10.27 10.11
N ILE A 42 18.21 -10.48 10.02
CA ILE A 42 17.23 -9.41 10.12
C ILE A 42 16.35 -9.67 11.34
N LYS A 43 16.26 -8.67 12.22
CA LYS A 43 15.24 -8.64 13.26
C LYS A 43 13.94 -8.12 12.68
N VAL A 44 12.92 -8.96 12.74
CA VAL A 44 11.56 -8.62 12.33
C VAL A 44 10.98 -7.66 13.37
N THR A 45 10.77 -6.40 12.98
CA THR A 45 10.22 -5.36 13.85
C THR A 45 8.70 -5.19 13.68
N ARG A 46 8.13 -5.64 12.56
CA ARG A 46 6.67 -5.66 12.30
C ARG A 46 6.28 -6.91 11.53
N VAL A 47 5.20 -7.56 11.95
CA VAL A 47 4.61 -8.76 11.31
C VAL A 47 3.09 -8.65 11.28
N GLY A 48 2.46 -9.18 10.24
CA GLY A 48 1.00 -9.26 10.13
C GLY A 48 0.33 -7.92 9.78
N GLU A 49 -0.60 -7.46 10.62
CA GLU A 49 -1.43 -6.26 10.41
C GLU A 49 -0.64 -4.94 10.36
N GLU A 50 0.58 -4.92 10.91
CA GLU A 50 1.48 -3.76 10.84
C GLU A 50 2.42 -3.77 9.62
N SER A 51 2.34 -4.80 8.77
CA SER A 51 3.14 -4.86 7.54
C SER A 51 2.70 -3.80 6.54
N PHE A 52 3.67 -3.31 5.76
CA PHE A 52 3.42 -2.31 4.71
C PHE A 52 2.34 -2.77 3.71
N LEU A 53 2.34 -4.06 3.35
CA LEU A 53 1.36 -4.63 2.43
C LEU A 53 -0.08 -4.57 2.99
N HIS A 54 -0.24 -4.79 4.31
CA HIS A 54 -1.55 -4.69 4.96
C HIS A 54 -2.07 -3.25 4.99
N GLN A 55 -1.18 -2.28 5.21
CA GLN A 55 -1.53 -0.85 5.14
C GLN A 55 -1.96 -0.44 3.72
N VAL A 56 -1.25 -0.90 2.69
CA VAL A 56 -1.61 -0.65 1.29
C VAL A 56 -2.95 -1.30 0.94
N ALA A 57 -3.18 -2.56 1.34
CA ALA A 57 -4.46 -3.23 1.11
C ALA A 57 -5.63 -2.46 1.76
N ARG A 58 -5.46 -2.02 3.01
CA ARG A 58 -6.46 -1.23 3.73
C ARG A 58 -6.73 0.12 3.08
N GLN A 59 -5.69 0.82 2.60
CA GLN A 59 -5.87 2.07 1.86
C GLN A 59 -6.64 1.88 0.55
N ILE A 60 -6.41 0.75 -0.16
CA ILE A 60 -7.16 0.41 -1.37
C ILE A 60 -8.63 0.10 -1.03
N GLU A 61 -8.89 -0.62 0.07
CA GLU A 61 -10.26 -0.85 0.55
C GLU A 61 -10.96 0.46 0.94
N ASP A 62 -10.31 1.32 1.72
CA ASP A 62 -10.85 2.63 2.12
C ASP A 62 -11.15 3.51 0.89
N ALA A 63 -10.26 3.52 -0.12
CA ALA A 63 -10.48 4.25 -1.36
C ALA A 63 -11.64 3.69 -2.19
N ARG A 64 -11.83 2.36 -2.21
CA ARG A 64 -12.98 1.72 -2.86
C ARG A 64 -14.28 1.98 -2.10
N ALA A 65 -14.21 2.04 -0.77
CA ALA A 65 -15.31 2.38 0.13
C ALA A 65 -15.68 3.87 0.10
N MET A 66 -14.92 4.73 -0.59
CA MET A 66 -15.23 6.15 -0.80
C MET A 66 -16.11 6.41 -2.04
N LYS A 67 -16.32 5.41 -2.91
CA LYS A 67 -17.30 5.45 -4.01
C LYS A 67 -18.81 5.54 -3.63
N PRO A 68 -19.29 5.34 -2.39
CA PRO A 68 -20.72 5.48 -2.05
C PRO A 68 -21.23 6.92 -2.19
N GLY A 69 -20.37 7.93 -1.99
CA GLY A 69 -20.79 9.33 -1.97
C GLY A 69 -21.34 9.83 -3.32
N ILE A 70 -20.80 9.33 -4.44
CA ILE A 70 -21.25 9.75 -5.78
C ILE A 70 -22.66 9.24 -6.08
N LEU A 71 -23.02 8.04 -5.59
CA LEU A 71 -24.37 7.48 -5.78
C LEU A 71 -25.42 8.28 -4.98
N LEU A 72 -25.10 8.67 -3.75
CA LEU A 72 -25.93 9.57 -2.95
C LEU A 72 -26.16 10.93 -3.63
N LEU A 73 -25.12 11.50 -4.26
CA LEU A 73 -25.24 12.75 -5.02
C LEU A 73 -26.11 12.57 -6.27
N VAL A 74 -25.95 11.46 -6.99
CA VAL A 74 -26.78 11.13 -8.15
C VAL A 74 -28.25 10.98 -7.76
N ASP A 75 -28.55 10.30 -6.65
CA ASP A 75 -29.92 10.15 -6.16
C ASP A 75 -30.57 11.49 -5.77
N ILE A 76 -29.80 12.41 -5.17
CA ILE A 76 -30.29 13.76 -4.86
C ILE A 76 -30.64 14.53 -6.14
N VAL A 77 -29.78 14.49 -7.15
CA VAL A 77 -30.02 15.18 -8.43
C VAL A 77 -31.24 14.57 -9.14
N LEU A 78 -31.32 13.23 -9.19
CA LEU A 78 -32.45 12.52 -9.79
C LEU A 78 -33.78 12.84 -9.09
N LYS A 79 -33.78 12.97 -7.76
CA LYS A 79 -34.99 13.32 -6.98
C LYS A 79 -35.60 14.64 -7.43
N TYR A 80 -34.79 15.68 -7.61
CA TYR A 80 -35.27 16.99 -8.09
C TYR A 80 -35.60 16.96 -9.59
N TYR A 81 -34.79 16.26 -10.38
CA TYR A 81 -34.98 16.17 -11.83
C TYR A 81 -36.29 15.46 -12.22
N VAL A 82 -36.57 14.30 -11.61
CA VAL A 82 -37.79 13.52 -11.87
C VAL A 82 -39.04 14.29 -11.42
N THR A 83 -38.99 14.89 -10.23
CA THR A 83 -40.12 15.70 -9.72
C THR A 83 -40.40 16.90 -10.64
N GLY A 84 -39.34 17.53 -11.17
CA GLY A 84 -39.45 18.61 -12.15
C GLY A 84 -40.17 18.17 -13.42
N ILE A 85 -39.79 17.04 -14.02
CA ILE A 85 -40.39 16.57 -15.28
C ILE A 85 -41.85 16.13 -15.12
N VAL A 86 -42.22 15.51 -13.99
CA VAL A 86 -43.59 14.98 -13.81
C VAL A 86 -44.60 16.08 -13.44
N THR A 87 -44.13 17.21 -12.92
CA THR A 87 -45.00 18.33 -12.49
C THR A 87 -45.22 19.36 -13.60
N PHE A 88 -44.35 19.41 -14.61
CA PHE A 88 -44.53 20.18 -15.84
C PHE A 88 -45.32 19.38 -16.89
#